data_AF-A0A4Q9Q699-F1
#
_entry.id   AF-A0A4Q9Q699-F1
#
_cell.length_a   1.000
_cell.length_b   1.000
_cell.length_c   1.000
_cell.angle_alpha   90.00
_cell.angle_beta   90.00
_cell.angle_gamma   90.00
#
_symmetry.space_group_name_H-M   'P 1'
#
loop_
_entity.id
_entity.type
_entity.pdbx_description
1 polymer ?
#
loop_
_entity_poly.entity_id
_entity_poly.type
_entity_poly.pdbx_seq_one_letter_code
_entity_poly.pdbx_strand_id
1 'polypeptide(L)'
;MTWIHTTYIDHADAQDSLIAVIPELSAYNASALVFRTIARKLHLSAAALISKVRSRSCGELLRDAGANMDAETRTRTVNMLLKLLRHLPRDHDPSIISPMDVLWSLWELAVGASAAEEKLPALVRSVLDGVAGLVNKSEPFRLRRAALNLLHEGGLAWTYSYNPTAIGGIMSFAKDCYQHDIPDLFMKACVVALLPHWFDWKEGEPEPYHRQQLQELLRDLTRTLRRSNEEGTRYDVPSASRLVSGLAALAEKDPDLVEPSLPEVLLESLELGFLDLSGQEHVLLQDMLESTRSQHHTTQRTETQPPAHLPNGEAIR
;
A
#
# COMPACT_ATOMS: atom_id res chain seq x y z
N MET A 1 -40.42 22.42 -6.28
CA MET A 1 -41.13 21.18 -5.89
C MET A 1 -40.93 20.20 -7.04
N THR A 2 -39.93 19.33 -6.95
CA THR A 2 -39.60 18.39 -8.02
C THR A 2 -40.02 17.01 -7.55
N TRP A 3 -41.10 16.52 -8.15
CA TRP A 3 -41.65 15.19 -7.92
C TRP A 3 -40.77 14.17 -8.65
N ILE A 4 -40.21 13.19 -7.93
CA ILE A 4 -39.64 12.00 -8.57
C ILE A 4 -40.72 10.91 -8.51
N HIS A 5 -41.41 10.75 -9.64
CA HIS A 5 -42.29 9.62 -9.87
C HIS A 5 -41.49 8.32 -9.80
N THR A 6 -42.03 7.37 -9.04
CA THR A 6 -41.66 5.96 -9.04
C THR A 6 -41.82 5.38 -10.44
N THR A 7 -40.72 5.30 -11.18
CA THR A 7 -40.56 4.38 -12.30
C THR A 7 -39.52 3.34 -11.89
N TYR A 8 -39.94 2.07 -11.98
CA TYR A 8 -39.09 0.89 -11.95
C TYR A 8 -38.15 0.95 -13.16
N ILE A 9 -37.09 1.74 -13.03
CA ILE A 9 -35.92 1.75 -13.91
C ILE A 9 -34.92 0.83 -13.23
N ASP A 10 -34.34 -0.11 -13.99
CA ASP A 10 -33.39 -1.12 -13.51
C ASP A 10 -32.52 -0.56 -12.37
N HIS A 11 -32.78 -1.10 -11.17
CA HIS A 11 -32.36 -0.48 -9.92
C HIS A 11 -30.83 -0.39 -9.75
N ALA A 12 -30.06 -1.09 -10.59
CA ALA A 12 -28.61 -1.04 -10.63
C ALA A 12 -28.10 0.29 -11.21
N ASP A 13 -28.49 0.63 -12.45
CA ASP A 13 -27.98 1.80 -13.18
C ASP A 13 -28.37 3.13 -12.50
N ALA A 14 -29.59 3.21 -11.98
CA ALA A 14 -30.05 4.36 -11.22
C ALA A 14 -29.30 4.51 -9.88
N GLN A 15 -28.88 3.41 -9.27
CA GLN A 15 -28.08 3.43 -8.03
C GLN A 15 -26.60 3.72 -8.29
N ASP A 16 -26.04 3.27 -9.41
CA ASP A 16 -24.67 3.59 -9.81
C ASP A 16 -24.53 5.07 -10.19
N SER A 17 -25.58 5.65 -10.77
CA SER A 17 -25.69 7.09 -11.00
C SER A 17 -25.56 7.92 -9.71
N LEU A 18 -25.90 7.36 -8.54
CA LEU A 18 -25.74 8.05 -7.25
C LEU A 18 -24.27 8.32 -6.89
N ILE A 19 -23.33 7.49 -7.37
CA ILE A 19 -21.89 7.69 -7.15
C ILE A 19 -21.45 8.99 -7.83
N ALA A 20 -21.96 9.26 -9.03
CA ALA A 20 -21.60 10.43 -9.82
C ALA A 20 -22.03 11.74 -9.16
N VAL A 21 -23.15 11.74 -8.43
CA VAL A 21 -23.74 12.93 -7.78
C VAL A 21 -23.04 13.29 -6.48
N ILE A 22 -22.27 12.39 -5.84
CA ILE A 22 -21.61 12.64 -4.54
C ILE A 22 -20.84 13.98 -4.49
N PRO A 23 -20.00 14.35 -5.48
CA PRO A 23 -19.27 15.62 -5.47
C PRO A 23 -20.16 16.85 -5.63
N GLU A 24 -21.36 16.70 -6.17
CA GLU A 24 -22.34 17.79 -6.38
C GLU A 24 -23.14 18.10 -5.10
N LEU A 25 -23.08 17.20 -4.11
CA LEU A 25 -23.77 17.35 -2.83
C LEU A 25 -22.92 18.11 -1.82
N SER A 26 -23.55 18.75 -0.83
CA SER A 26 -22.83 19.18 0.37
C SER A 26 -22.27 17.98 1.13
N ALA A 27 -21.16 18.16 1.86
CA ALA A 27 -20.51 17.09 2.63
C ALA A 27 -21.48 16.33 3.55
N TYR A 28 -22.42 17.05 4.17
CA TYR A 28 -23.47 16.46 5.00
C TYR A 28 -24.43 15.58 4.18
N ASN A 29 -24.93 16.07 3.06
CA ASN A 29 -25.87 15.33 2.20
C ASN A 29 -25.20 14.13 1.52
N ALA A 30 -23.95 14.28 1.08
CA ALA A 30 -23.13 13.20 0.55
C ALA A 30 -22.94 12.10 1.60
N SER A 31 -22.56 12.47 2.82
CA SER A 31 -22.42 11.52 3.94
C SER A 31 -23.73 10.82 4.25
N ALA A 32 -24.83 11.57 4.36
CA ALA A 32 -26.15 11.00 4.61
C ALA A 32 -26.58 10.01 3.52
N LEU A 33 -26.29 10.31 2.25
CA LEU A 33 -26.56 9.40 1.13
C LEU A 33 -25.79 8.08 1.28
N VAL A 34 -24.46 8.14 1.43
CA VAL A 34 -23.61 6.94 1.52
C VAL A 34 -23.98 6.10 2.75
N PHE A 35 -24.07 6.72 3.93
CA PHE A 35 -24.38 5.99 5.16
C PHE A 35 -25.82 5.49 5.22
N ARG A 36 -26.77 6.12 4.51
CA ARG A 36 -28.13 5.57 4.36
C ARG A 36 -28.13 4.30 3.52
N THR A 37 -27.31 4.21 2.48
CA THR A 37 -27.15 2.98 1.69
C THR A 37 -26.65 1.83 2.55
N ILE A 38 -25.61 2.06 3.35
CA ILE A 38 -25.05 1.06 4.27
C ILE A 38 -26.08 0.71 5.36
N ALA A 39 -26.68 1.71 6.00
CA ALA A 39 -27.61 1.51 7.11
C ALA A 39 -28.85 0.72 6.70
N ARG A 40 -29.32 0.84 5.45
CA ARG A 40 -30.44 0.05 4.93
C ARG A 40 -30.14 -1.45 4.95
N LYS A 41 -28.91 -1.86 4.64
CA LYS A 41 -28.48 -3.27 4.69
C LYS A 41 -28.32 -3.77 6.13
N LEU A 42 -28.00 -2.87 7.06
CA LEU A 42 -27.87 -3.17 8.49
C LEU A 42 -29.19 -3.05 9.27
N HIS A 43 -30.30 -2.70 8.61
CA HIS A 43 -31.58 -2.40 9.26
C HIS A 43 -31.48 -1.31 10.34
N LEU A 44 -30.63 -0.30 10.12
CA LEU A 44 -30.41 0.85 11.01
C LEU A 44 -30.85 2.16 10.35
N SER A 45 -31.07 3.20 11.16
CA SER A 45 -31.12 4.56 10.63
C SER A 45 -29.71 5.06 10.31
N ALA A 46 -29.59 5.95 9.31
CA ALA A 46 -28.29 6.53 8.94
C ALA A 46 -27.66 7.28 10.12
N ALA A 47 -28.46 7.99 10.92
CA ALA A 47 -27.99 8.70 12.12
C ALA A 47 -27.42 7.74 13.18
N ALA A 48 -28.09 6.60 13.42
CA ALA A 48 -27.60 5.60 14.36
C ALA A 48 -26.29 4.96 13.88
N LEU A 49 -26.17 4.68 12.57
CA LEU A 49 -24.93 4.16 12.00
C LEU A 49 -23.79 5.18 12.11
N ILE A 50 -24.01 6.44 11.73
CA ILE A 50 -23.01 7.51 11.84
C ILE A 50 -22.52 7.66 13.29
N SER A 51 -23.43 7.63 14.26
CA SER A 51 -23.06 7.70 15.68
C SER A 51 -22.16 6.53 16.08
N LYS A 52 -22.50 5.29 15.68
CA LYS A 52 -21.71 4.09 15.98
C LYS A 52 -20.35 4.09 15.29
N VAL A 53 -20.27 4.65 14.08
CA VAL A 53 -19.03 4.78 13.31
C VAL A 53 -18.06 5.72 14.01
N ARG A 54 -18.55 6.87 14.49
CA ARG A 54 -17.74 7.84 15.26
C ARG A 54 -17.22 7.25 16.57
N SER A 55 -18.03 6.43 17.24
CA SER A 55 -17.62 5.74 18.47
C SER A 55 -16.88 4.43 18.23
N ARG A 56 -16.58 4.07 16.96
CA ARG A 56 -15.90 2.82 16.57
C ARG A 56 -16.57 1.55 17.14
N SER A 57 -17.88 1.58 17.33
CA SER A 57 -18.64 0.52 18.03
C SER A 57 -19.52 -0.33 17.11
N CYS A 58 -19.18 -0.41 15.82
CA CYS A 58 -19.91 -1.19 14.83
C CYS A 58 -18.99 -1.89 13.81
N GLY A 59 -17.75 -2.22 14.19
CA GLY A 59 -16.80 -2.90 13.30
C GLY A 59 -17.36 -4.23 12.78
N GLU A 60 -17.82 -5.10 13.68
CA GLU A 60 -18.43 -6.39 13.31
C GLU A 60 -19.66 -6.23 12.42
N LEU A 61 -20.57 -5.29 12.74
CA LEU A 61 -21.73 -5.01 11.89
C LEU A 61 -21.32 -4.60 10.47
N LEU A 62 -20.28 -3.77 10.33
CA LEU A 62 -19.77 -3.36 9.01
C LEU A 62 -19.12 -4.53 8.27
N ARG A 63 -18.39 -5.40 8.96
CA ARG A 63 -17.83 -6.63 8.37
C ARG A 63 -18.93 -7.57 7.91
N ASP A 64 -19.95 -7.79 8.73
CA ASP A 64 -21.11 -8.61 8.37
C ASP A 64 -21.84 -8.06 7.14
N ALA A 65 -22.01 -6.73 7.07
CA ALA A 65 -22.53 -6.08 5.87
C ALA A 65 -21.64 -6.36 4.66
N GLY A 66 -20.31 -6.21 4.80
CA GLY A 66 -19.35 -6.48 3.72
C GLY A 66 -19.45 -7.92 3.20
N ALA A 67 -19.55 -8.90 4.11
CA ALA A 67 -19.61 -10.31 3.78
C ALA A 67 -20.94 -10.72 3.12
N ASN A 68 -22.07 -10.17 3.61
CA ASN A 68 -23.42 -10.62 3.23
C ASN A 68 -24.05 -9.81 2.08
N MET A 69 -23.47 -8.68 1.67
CA MET A 69 -23.92 -7.96 0.47
C MET A 69 -23.58 -8.76 -0.79
N ASP A 70 -24.49 -8.74 -1.77
CA ASP A 70 -24.21 -9.13 -3.14
C ASP A 70 -23.04 -8.31 -3.73
N ALA A 71 -22.30 -8.90 -4.68
CA ALA A 71 -21.07 -8.34 -5.22
C ALA A 71 -21.26 -6.93 -5.84
N GLU A 72 -22.39 -6.71 -6.50
CA GLU A 72 -22.74 -5.44 -7.12
C GLU A 72 -22.96 -4.34 -6.07
N THR A 73 -23.82 -4.61 -5.07
CA THR A 73 -24.08 -3.65 -4.00
C THR A 73 -22.82 -3.35 -3.18
N ARG A 74 -21.98 -4.36 -2.95
CA ARG A 74 -20.71 -4.20 -2.25
C ARG A 74 -19.77 -3.28 -3.04
N THR A 75 -19.64 -3.51 -4.34
CA THR A 75 -18.82 -2.68 -5.24
C THR A 75 -19.30 -1.25 -5.27
N ARG A 76 -20.62 -1.05 -5.43
CA ARG A 76 -21.24 0.27 -5.37
C ARG A 76 -20.97 0.99 -4.06
N THR A 77 -21.16 0.32 -2.92
CA THR A 77 -20.96 0.89 -1.59
C THR A 77 -19.52 1.34 -1.36
N VAL A 78 -18.56 0.51 -1.76
CA VAL A 78 -17.12 0.86 -1.72
C VAL A 78 -16.83 2.07 -2.60
N ASN A 79 -17.33 2.10 -3.84
CA ASN A 79 -17.11 3.23 -4.74
C ASN A 79 -17.74 4.52 -4.20
N MET A 80 -18.92 4.45 -3.57
CA MET A 80 -19.54 5.59 -2.89
C MET A 80 -18.67 6.09 -1.73
N LEU A 81 -18.12 5.19 -0.89
CA LEU A 81 -17.23 5.56 0.21
C LEU A 81 -15.93 6.19 -0.28
N LEU A 82 -15.31 5.61 -1.31
CA LEU A 82 -14.10 6.17 -1.94
C LEU A 82 -14.36 7.57 -2.53
N LYS A 83 -15.50 7.76 -3.19
CA LYS A 83 -15.89 9.06 -3.74
C LYS A 83 -16.17 10.08 -2.63
N LEU A 84 -16.88 9.66 -1.57
CA LEU A 84 -17.12 10.51 -0.39
C LEU A 84 -15.81 10.92 0.27
N LEU A 85 -14.88 9.98 0.42
CA LEU A 85 -13.58 10.23 1.03
C LEU A 85 -12.77 11.29 0.26
N ARG A 86 -12.87 11.33 -1.07
CA ARG A 86 -12.25 12.39 -1.89
C ARG A 86 -12.94 13.75 -1.76
N HIS A 87 -14.24 13.75 -1.44
CA HIS A 87 -15.08 14.95 -1.39
C HIS A 87 -15.07 15.66 -0.03
N LEU A 88 -14.86 14.93 1.06
CA LEU A 88 -14.94 15.50 2.41
C LEU A 88 -13.86 16.57 2.66
N PRO A 89 -14.20 17.68 3.34
CA PRO A 89 -13.20 18.65 3.76
C PRO A 89 -12.17 17.99 4.67
N ARG A 90 -10.92 18.46 4.57
CA ARG A 90 -9.79 17.95 5.37
C ARG A 90 -9.68 18.62 6.73
N ASP A 91 -10.35 19.75 6.91
CA ASP A 91 -10.46 20.42 8.19
C ASP A 91 -11.32 19.61 9.16
N HIS A 92 -10.93 19.62 10.43
CA HIS A 92 -11.65 18.88 11.45
C HIS A 92 -12.89 19.66 11.91
N ASP A 93 -14.06 19.24 11.46
CA ASP A 93 -15.35 19.62 12.03
C ASP A 93 -15.99 18.39 12.72
N PRO A 94 -16.10 18.37 14.05
CA PRO A 94 -16.64 17.23 14.80
C PRO A 94 -18.14 17.03 14.57
N SER A 95 -18.84 18.02 14.01
CA SER A 95 -20.28 17.93 13.73
C SER A 95 -20.60 17.06 12.51
N ILE A 96 -19.62 16.85 11.60
CA ILE A 96 -19.77 16.07 10.36
C ILE A 96 -18.96 14.76 10.40
N ILE A 97 -19.25 13.84 9.49
CA ILE A 97 -18.45 12.63 9.30
C ILE A 97 -17.07 13.06 8.80
N SER A 98 -16.01 12.58 9.44
CA SER A 98 -14.64 12.91 9.04
C SER A 98 -14.11 11.95 7.97
N PRO A 99 -13.07 12.33 7.20
CA PRO A 99 -12.36 11.41 6.32
C PRO A 99 -11.88 10.14 7.05
N MET A 100 -11.47 10.26 8.31
CA MET A 100 -11.06 9.13 9.16
C MET A 100 -12.22 8.19 9.47
N ASP A 101 -13.44 8.71 9.61
CA ASP A 101 -14.64 7.89 9.83
C ASP A 101 -14.94 7.04 8.60
N VAL A 102 -14.91 7.67 7.42
CA VAL A 102 -15.13 7.02 6.14
C VAL A 102 -14.05 5.98 5.84
N LEU A 103 -12.78 6.33 6.06
CA LEU A 103 -11.65 5.45 5.83
C LEU A 103 -11.73 4.17 6.70
N TRP A 104 -12.10 4.32 7.98
CA TRP A 104 -12.34 3.17 8.84
C TRP A 104 -13.56 2.35 8.40
N SER A 105 -14.67 2.98 8.03
CA SER A 105 -15.84 2.25 7.53
C SER A 105 -15.53 1.46 6.26
N LEU A 106 -14.75 2.05 5.35
CA LEU A 106 -14.25 1.39 4.15
C LEU A 106 -13.42 0.16 4.49
N TRP A 107 -12.51 0.27 5.46
CA TRP A 107 -11.70 -0.85 5.93
C TRP A 107 -12.55 -2.01 6.47
N GLU A 108 -13.44 -1.73 7.43
CA GLU A 108 -14.26 -2.79 8.04
C GLU A 108 -15.15 -3.50 7.01
N LEU A 109 -15.73 -2.74 6.06
CA LEU A 109 -16.48 -3.32 4.94
C LEU A 109 -15.60 -4.16 4.02
N ALA A 110 -14.38 -3.71 3.70
CA ALA A 110 -13.45 -4.43 2.83
C ALA A 110 -12.94 -5.73 3.47
N VAL A 111 -12.68 -5.71 4.79
CA VAL A 111 -12.32 -6.92 5.55
C VAL A 111 -13.45 -7.95 5.47
N GLY A 112 -14.69 -7.54 5.77
CA GLY A 112 -15.86 -8.43 5.64
C GLY A 112 -16.06 -8.96 4.21
N ALA A 113 -15.95 -8.06 3.23
CA ALA A 113 -16.02 -8.39 1.81
C ALA A 113 -15.00 -9.46 1.37
N SER A 114 -13.80 -9.44 1.95
CA SER A 114 -12.75 -10.41 1.61
C SER A 114 -13.01 -11.83 2.14
N ALA A 115 -13.91 -11.97 3.11
CA ALA A 115 -14.34 -13.25 3.67
C ALA A 115 -15.59 -13.84 2.96
N ALA A 116 -16.17 -13.13 1.99
CA ALA A 116 -17.33 -13.62 1.25
C ALA A 116 -16.96 -14.77 0.29
N GLU A 117 -17.95 -15.61 -0.04
CA GLU A 117 -17.78 -16.75 -0.96
C GLU A 117 -17.25 -16.33 -2.34
N GLU A 118 -17.71 -15.19 -2.86
CA GLU A 118 -17.22 -14.61 -4.10
C GLU A 118 -16.03 -13.67 -3.84
N LYS A 119 -14.84 -14.11 -4.26
CA LYS A 119 -13.64 -13.27 -4.27
C LYS A 119 -13.79 -12.18 -5.34
N LEU A 120 -13.62 -10.92 -4.95
CA LEU A 120 -13.70 -9.76 -5.85
C LEU A 120 -12.34 -9.02 -5.93
N PRO A 121 -11.35 -9.53 -6.69
CA PRO A 121 -10.04 -8.87 -6.83
C PRO A 121 -10.13 -7.42 -7.30
N ALA A 122 -11.05 -7.10 -8.21
CA ALA A 122 -11.26 -5.74 -8.70
C ALA A 122 -11.70 -4.77 -7.60
N LEU A 123 -12.52 -5.24 -6.65
CA LEU A 123 -12.95 -4.45 -5.50
C LEU A 123 -11.78 -4.14 -4.57
N VAL A 124 -10.98 -5.15 -4.24
CA VAL A 124 -9.79 -5.01 -3.38
C VAL A 124 -8.81 -4.02 -4.01
N ARG A 125 -8.57 -4.13 -5.32
CA ARG A 125 -7.73 -3.16 -6.06
C ARG A 125 -8.27 -1.73 -5.96
N SER A 126 -9.57 -1.53 -6.17
CA SER A 126 -10.20 -0.20 -6.04
C SER A 126 -10.03 0.40 -4.64
N VAL A 127 -10.19 -0.41 -3.60
CA VAL A 127 -9.93 0.01 -2.20
C VAL A 127 -8.47 0.40 -2.02
N LEU A 128 -7.53 -0.46 -2.42
CA LEU A 128 -6.11 -0.20 -2.27
C LEU A 128 -5.65 1.03 -3.06
N ASP A 129 -6.11 1.23 -4.29
CA ASP A 129 -5.81 2.43 -5.11
C ASP A 129 -6.37 3.69 -4.45
N GLY A 130 -7.61 3.62 -3.97
CA GLY A 130 -8.26 4.70 -3.27
C GLY A 130 -7.54 5.11 -1.99
N VAL A 131 -7.07 4.13 -1.20
CA VAL A 131 -6.33 4.35 0.04
C VAL A 131 -4.90 4.82 -0.24
N ALA A 132 -4.20 4.24 -1.22
CA ALA A 132 -2.86 4.66 -1.64
C ALA A 132 -2.84 6.12 -2.10
N GLY A 133 -3.89 6.59 -2.79
CA GLY A 133 -4.05 7.99 -3.16
C GLY A 133 -4.08 8.97 -1.97
N LEU A 134 -4.42 8.51 -0.76
CA LEU A 134 -4.44 9.34 0.46
C LEU A 134 -3.07 9.51 1.11
N VAL A 135 -2.06 8.76 0.66
CA VAL A 135 -0.67 8.87 1.14
C VAL A 135 0.06 10.03 0.45
N ASN A 136 -0.65 10.86 -0.33
CA ASN A 136 -0.11 12.04 -0.99
C ASN A 136 0.27 13.16 0.01
N LYS A 137 1.31 13.94 -0.31
CA LYS A 137 1.77 15.12 0.43
C LYS A 137 0.71 16.21 0.62
N SER A 138 -0.27 16.30 -0.28
CA SER A 138 -1.38 17.26 -0.15
C SER A 138 -2.35 16.90 0.97
N GLU A 139 -2.31 15.67 1.48
CA GLU A 139 -3.22 15.20 2.52
C GLU A 139 -2.67 15.45 3.92
N PRO A 140 -3.53 15.67 4.94
CA PRO A 140 -3.08 15.83 6.32
C PRO A 140 -2.30 14.60 6.81
N PHE A 141 -1.23 14.82 7.58
CA PHE A 141 -0.36 13.75 8.09
C PHE A 141 -1.13 12.62 8.79
N ARG A 142 -2.16 12.95 9.60
CA ARG A 142 -2.99 11.95 10.29
C ARG A 142 -3.71 11.02 9.31
N LEU A 143 -4.19 11.55 8.19
CA LEU A 143 -4.87 10.78 7.15
C LEU A 143 -3.88 9.93 6.35
N ARG A 144 -2.73 10.50 5.97
CA ARG A 144 -1.62 9.77 5.32
C ARG A 144 -1.17 8.57 6.17
N ARG A 145 -0.97 8.80 7.48
CA ARG A 145 -0.61 7.75 8.44
C ARG A 145 -1.67 6.65 8.52
N ALA A 146 -2.94 7.03 8.61
CA ALA A 146 -4.03 6.07 8.69
C ALA A 146 -4.16 5.22 7.42
N ALA A 147 -4.03 5.87 6.26
CA ALA A 147 -4.02 5.19 4.97
C ALA A 147 -2.84 4.22 4.85
N LEU A 148 -1.64 4.64 5.24
CA LEU A 148 -0.47 3.76 5.24
C LEU A 148 -0.68 2.52 6.13
N ASN A 149 -1.18 2.70 7.35
CA ASN A 149 -1.47 1.58 8.24
C ASN A 149 -2.47 0.61 7.60
N LEU A 150 -3.50 1.12 6.92
CA LEU A 150 -4.47 0.26 6.23
C LEU A 150 -3.87 -0.48 5.03
N LEU A 151 -2.93 0.12 4.30
CA LEU A 151 -2.21 -0.58 3.24
C LEU A 151 -1.30 -1.67 3.81
N HIS A 152 -0.65 -1.40 4.94
CA HIS A 152 0.19 -2.37 5.64
C HIS A 152 -0.63 -3.59 6.11
N GLU A 153 -1.75 -3.34 6.79
CA GLU A 153 -2.70 -4.38 7.21
C GLU A 153 -3.38 -5.06 6.01
N GLY A 154 -3.73 -4.31 4.96
CA GLY A 154 -4.31 -4.85 3.74
C GLY A 154 -3.37 -5.81 3.02
N GLY A 155 -2.07 -5.49 2.99
CA GLY A 155 -1.04 -6.41 2.51
C GLY A 155 -0.86 -7.66 3.38
N LEU A 156 -1.28 -7.65 4.66
CA LEU A 156 -1.40 -8.85 5.53
C LEU A 156 -2.60 -9.70 5.15
N ALA A 157 -3.73 -9.04 4.90
CA ALA A 157 -4.99 -9.73 4.68
C ALA A 157 -5.17 -10.27 3.24
N TRP A 158 -4.58 -9.62 2.24
CA TRP A 158 -4.92 -9.85 0.83
C TRP A 158 -3.70 -10.23 -0.02
N THR A 159 -3.62 -11.49 -0.45
CA THR A 159 -2.54 -12.05 -1.27
C THR A 159 -2.84 -11.92 -2.77
N TYR A 160 -3.01 -10.70 -3.29
CA TYR A 160 -3.24 -10.47 -4.73
C TYR A 160 -2.13 -9.63 -5.36
N SER A 161 -1.71 -10.02 -6.57
CA SER A 161 -0.83 -9.21 -7.42
C SER A 161 -1.50 -7.89 -7.79
N TYR A 162 -0.87 -6.77 -7.42
CA TYR A 162 -1.39 -5.41 -7.57
C TYR A 162 -0.29 -4.36 -7.40
N ASN A 163 0.03 -3.58 -8.44
CA ASN A 163 0.90 -2.41 -8.32
C ASN A 163 0.05 -1.15 -8.07
N PRO A 164 0.18 -0.46 -6.91
CA PRO A 164 -0.61 0.74 -6.67
C PRO A 164 -0.19 1.89 -7.58
N THR A 165 -1.18 2.51 -8.20
CA THR A 165 -1.01 3.70 -9.05
C THR A 165 -0.33 4.87 -8.32
N ALA A 166 -0.43 4.92 -7.00
CA ALA A 166 0.15 5.96 -6.15
C ALA A 166 1.43 5.54 -5.39
N ILE A 167 2.17 4.54 -5.88
CA ILE A 167 3.41 4.05 -5.25
C ILE A 167 4.43 5.17 -4.97
N GLY A 168 4.57 6.14 -5.89
CA GLY A 168 5.42 7.33 -5.70
C GLY A 168 5.04 8.17 -4.47
N GLY A 169 3.76 8.24 -4.13
CA GLY A 169 3.28 8.90 -2.92
C GLY A 169 3.70 8.18 -1.65
N ILE A 170 3.68 6.85 -1.67
CA ILE A 170 4.12 6.00 -0.55
C ILE A 170 5.62 6.14 -0.34
N MET A 171 6.42 6.05 -1.40
CA MET A 171 7.88 6.27 -1.33
C MET A 171 8.22 7.68 -0.83
N SER A 172 7.50 8.71 -1.30
CA SER A 172 7.69 10.08 -0.83
C SER A 172 7.33 10.24 0.66
N PHE A 173 6.27 9.57 1.12
CA PHE A 173 5.90 9.58 2.54
C PHE A 173 6.91 8.83 3.42
N ALA A 174 7.49 7.73 2.93
CA ALA A 174 8.59 7.05 3.61
C ALA A 174 9.77 8.02 3.81
N LYS A 175 10.18 8.72 2.74
CA LYS A 175 11.25 9.72 2.81
C LYS A 175 10.95 10.84 3.81
N ASP A 176 9.71 11.36 3.83
CA ASP A 176 9.30 12.35 4.84
C ASP A 176 9.41 11.76 6.27
N CYS A 177 8.99 10.51 6.50
CA CYS A 177 9.09 9.85 7.80
C CYS A 177 10.54 9.64 8.25
N TYR A 178 11.43 9.26 7.33
CA TYR A 178 12.86 9.14 7.58
C TYR A 178 13.47 10.49 8.00
N GLN A 179 13.18 11.56 7.25
CA GLN A 179 13.69 12.91 7.54
C GLN A 179 13.19 13.48 8.87
N HIS A 180 12.01 13.05 9.32
CA HIS A 180 11.41 13.47 10.59
C HIS A 180 11.66 12.49 11.74
N ASP A 181 12.54 11.50 11.56
CA ASP A 181 12.91 10.50 12.58
C ASP A 181 11.68 9.77 13.15
N ILE A 182 10.79 9.29 12.27
CA ILE A 182 9.61 8.49 12.61
C ILE A 182 9.81 7.05 12.13
N PRO A 183 10.70 6.27 12.79
CA PRO A 183 11.18 4.98 12.28
C PRO A 183 10.06 3.96 12.06
N ASP A 184 9.07 3.92 12.96
CA ASP A 184 7.95 2.99 12.89
C ASP A 184 7.12 3.15 11.60
N LEU A 185 6.85 4.41 11.21
CA LEU A 185 6.10 4.70 9.99
C LEU A 185 6.97 4.58 8.75
N PHE A 186 8.26 4.92 8.86
CA PHE A 186 9.22 4.69 7.79
C PHE A 186 9.28 3.20 7.42
N MET A 187 9.45 2.32 8.41
CA MET A 187 9.49 0.87 8.20
C MET A 187 8.20 0.35 7.58
N LYS A 188 7.03 0.77 8.07
CA LYS A 188 5.74 0.41 7.47
C LYS A 188 5.62 0.88 6.02
N ALA A 189 6.09 2.09 5.72
CA ALA A 189 6.09 2.62 4.36
C ALA A 189 7.05 1.85 3.43
N CYS A 190 8.22 1.45 3.91
CA CYS A 190 9.13 0.57 3.20
C CYS A 190 8.50 -0.80 2.91
N VAL A 191 7.89 -1.43 3.92
CA VAL A 191 7.18 -2.71 3.75
C VAL A 191 6.09 -2.59 2.70
N VAL A 192 5.25 -1.57 2.81
CA VAL A 192 4.17 -1.32 1.86
C VAL A 192 4.76 -1.11 0.46
N ALA A 193 5.77 -0.25 0.30
CA ALA A 193 6.41 -0.01 -1.00
C ALA A 193 7.09 -1.25 -1.60
N LEU A 194 7.49 -2.20 -0.75
CA LEU A 194 8.18 -3.43 -1.13
C LEU A 194 7.27 -4.66 -1.16
N LEU A 195 5.94 -4.52 -1.08
CA LEU A 195 5.08 -5.69 -1.09
C LEU A 195 5.33 -6.54 -2.36
N PRO A 196 5.67 -7.84 -2.24
CA PRO A 196 6.20 -8.64 -3.34
C PRO A 196 5.20 -8.81 -4.50
N HIS A 197 3.92 -8.71 -4.20
CA HIS A 197 2.82 -8.75 -5.16
C HIS A 197 2.65 -7.44 -5.95
N TRP A 198 3.39 -6.39 -5.62
CA TRP A 198 3.25 -5.06 -6.24
C TRP A 198 4.21 -4.83 -7.41
N PHE A 199 5.07 -5.80 -7.69
CA PHE A 199 6.07 -5.75 -8.76
C PHE A 199 5.63 -6.45 -10.06
N ASP A 200 4.32 -6.40 -10.37
CA ASP A 200 3.81 -6.76 -11.71
C ASP A 200 4.04 -5.61 -12.70
N TRP A 201 5.31 -5.20 -12.81
CA TRP A 201 5.75 -4.16 -13.72
C TRP A 201 5.60 -4.65 -15.15
N LYS A 202 4.89 -3.87 -15.97
CA LYS A 202 4.87 -4.11 -17.42
C LYS A 202 6.24 -3.78 -18.01
N GLU A 203 6.55 -4.29 -19.20
CA GLU A 203 7.75 -3.88 -19.92
C GLU A 203 7.82 -2.34 -20.04
N GLY A 204 8.90 -1.75 -19.51
CA GLY A 204 9.10 -0.30 -19.46
C GLY A 204 8.77 0.37 -18.11
N GLU A 205 8.28 -0.40 -17.13
CA GLU A 205 8.13 0.04 -15.73
C GLU A 205 9.15 -0.64 -14.81
N PRO A 206 9.62 0.05 -13.75
CA PRO A 206 9.15 1.34 -13.26
C PRO A 206 9.71 2.47 -14.13
N GLU A 207 8.94 3.55 -14.28
CA GLU A 207 9.46 4.77 -14.90
C GLU A 207 10.82 5.15 -14.25
N PRO A 208 11.81 5.67 -15.00
CA PRO A 208 13.14 5.97 -14.48
C PRO A 208 13.14 6.76 -13.16
N TYR A 209 12.16 7.65 -13.00
CA TYR A 209 11.95 8.43 -11.78
C TYR A 209 11.55 7.55 -10.57
N HIS A 210 10.60 6.63 -10.74
CA HIS A 210 10.22 5.68 -9.68
C HIS A 210 11.37 4.73 -9.34
N ARG A 211 12.17 4.31 -10.34
CA ARG A 211 13.40 3.54 -10.11
C ARG A 211 14.37 4.28 -9.18
N GLN A 212 14.64 5.56 -9.46
CA GLN A 212 15.51 6.38 -8.62
C GLN A 212 14.95 6.56 -7.20
N GLN A 213 13.65 6.83 -7.06
CA GLN A 213 13.00 6.95 -5.75
C GLN A 213 13.12 5.66 -4.93
N LEU A 214 12.96 4.51 -5.58
CA LEU A 214 13.12 3.21 -4.93
C LEU A 214 14.56 2.98 -4.50
N GLN A 215 15.56 3.30 -5.33
CA GLN A 215 16.97 3.22 -4.95
C GLN A 215 17.29 4.11 -3.72
N GLU A 216 16.79 5.34 -3.70
CA GLU A 216 16.95 6.22 -2.55
C GLU A 216 16.31 5.63 -1.29
N LEU A 217 15.10 5.09 -1.42
CA LEU A 217 14.38 4.45 -0.32
C LEU A 217 15.13 3.23 0.23
N LEU A 218 15.68 2.37 -0.64
CA LEU A 218 16.46 1.20 -0.23
C LEU A 218 17.74 1.61 0.52
N ARG A 219 18.41 2.68 0.09
CA ARG A 219 19.57 3.22 0.82
C ARG A 219 19.19 3.77 2.20
N ASP A 220 18.07 4.48 2.31
CA ASP A 220 17.56 4.97 3.59
C ASP A 220 17.15 3.80 4.51
N LEU A 221 16.61 2.72 3.94
CA LEU A 221 16.33 1.48 4.66
C LEU A 221 17.61 0.85 5.19
N THR A 222 18.65 0.68 4.36
CA THR A 222 19.96 0.15 4.81
C THR A 222 20.53 0.96 5.96
N ARG A 223 20.49 2.30 5.88
CA ARG A 223 20.97 3.19 6.95
C ARG A 223 20.17 3.00 8.24
N THR A 224 18.86 2.90 8.13
CA THR A 224 17.95 2.73 9.28
C THR A 224 18.18 1.40 9.97
N LEU A 225 18.31 0.31 9.20
CA LEU A 225 18.61 -1.02 9.73
C LEU A 225 19.97 -1.05 10.42
N ARG A 226 21.01 -0.47 9.80
CA ARG A 226 22.35 -0.41 10.39
C ARG A 226 22.35 0.34 11.72
N ARG A 227 21.73 1.52 11.75
CA ARG A 227 21.59 2.31 12.98
C ARG A 227 20.84 1.53 14.07
N SER A 228 19.76 0.84 13.71
CA SER A 228 18.99 0.04 14.66
C SER A 228 19.78 -1.15 15.20
N ASN A 229 20.63 -1.79 14.37
CA ASN A 229 21.56 -2.83 14.81
C ASN A 229 22.60 -2.27 15.79
N GLU A 230 23.19 -1.12 15.48
CA GLU A 230 24.16 -0.43 16.35
C GLU A 230 23.54 -0.02 17.70
N GLU A 231 22.27 0.42 17.69
CA GLU A 231 21.53 0.85 18.87
C GLU A 231 20.88 -0.31 19.65
N GLY A 232 20.83 -1.51 19.10
CA GLY A 232 20.23 -2.68 19.72
C GLY A 232 18.69 -2.70 19.73
N THR A 233 18.06 -2.04 18.75
CA THR A 233 16.61 -1.90 18.68
C THR A 233 15.98 -3.02 17.85
N ARG A 234 15.02 -3.74 18.43
CA ARG A 234 14.26 -4.79 17.74
C ARG A 234 13.26 -4.21 16.74
N TYR A 235 13.07 -4.90 15.62
CA TYR A 235 12.07 -4.55 14.62
C TYR A 235 10.71 -5.19 14.93
N ASP A 236 9.64 -4.59 14.44
CA ASP A 236 8.32 -5.20 14.45
C ASP A 236 8.31 -6.44 13.52
N VAL A 237 8.15 -7.62 14.10
CA VAL A 237 8.31 -8.93 13.42
C VAL A 237 7.50 -9.05 12.12
N PRO A 238 6.20 -8.69 12.05
CA PRO A 238 5.42 -8.75 10.82
C PRO A 238 5.94 -7.83 9.72
N SER A 239 6.46 -6.65 10.10
CA SER A 239 7.03 -5.69 9.16
C SER A 239 8.32 -6.25 8.55
N ALA A 240 9.15 -6.87 9.37
CA ALA A 240 10.51 -7.22 8.98
C ALA A 240 10.60 -8.50 8.12
N SER A 241 9.73 -9.49 8.36
CA SER A 241 9.59 -10.70 7.51
C SER A 241 9.24 -10.34 6.05
N ARG A 242 8.35 -9.35 5.88
CA ARG A 242 7.90 -8.88 4.56
C ARG A 242 8.92 -8.12 3.77
N LEU A 243 9.84 -7.42 4.46
CA LEU A 243 10.95 -6.75 3.79
C LEU A 243 11.78 -7.76 3.01
N VAL A 244 12.11 -8.91 3.61
CA VAL A 244 12.91 -9.95 2.93
C VAL A 244 12.18 -10.50 1.72
N SER A 245 10.91 -10.87 1.87
CA SER A 245 10.09 -11.38 0.76
C SER A 245 9.95 -10.35 -0.37
N GLY A 246 9.76 -9.08 -0.02
CA GLY A 246 9.66 -7.97 -0.96
C GLY A 246 10.95 -7.68 -1.71
N LEU A 247 12.08 -7.69 -1.00
CA LEU A 247 13.41 -7.49 -1.58
C LEU A 247 13.81 -8.63 -2.50
N ALA A 248 13.47 -9.88 -2.14
CA ALA A 248 13.72 -11.02 -3.00
C ALA A 248 12.94 -10.91 -4.33
N ALA A 249 11.65 -10.57 -4.27
CA ALA A 249 10.85 -10.34 -5.46
C ALA A 249 11.38 -9.17 -6.31
N LEU A 250 11.90 -8.11 -5.68
CA LEU A 250 12.52 -6.99 -6.37
C LEU A 250 13.84 -7.41 -7.04
N ALA A 251 14.69 -8.18 -6.35
CA ALA A 251 15.96 -8.67 -6.87
C ALA A 251 15.78 -9.62 -8.06
N GLU A 252 14.73 -10.43 -8.07
CA GLU A 252 14.39 -11.28 -9.22
C GLU A 252 14.01 -10.44 -10.47
N LYS A 253 13.40 -9.27 -10.27
CA LYS A 253 12.92 -8.39 -11.36
C LYS A 253 13.99 -7.43 -11.86
N ASP A 254 14.74 -6.82 -10.95
CA ASP A 254 15.78 -5.83 -11.23
C ASP A 254 16.93 -6.01 -10.21
N PRO A 255 17.87 -6.93 -10.49
CA PRO A 255 18.98 -7.24 -9.57
C PRO A 255 19.84 -6.03 -9.20
N ASP A 256 19.93 -5.04 -10.09
CA ASP A 256 20.78 -3.86 -9.90
C ASP A 256 20.22 -2.87 -8.86
N LEU A 257 18.94 -3.02 -8.48
CA LEU A 257 18.31 -2.17 -7.47
C LEU A 257 18.70 -2.53 -6.04
N VAL A 258 18.96 -3.81 -5.77
CA VAL A 258 19.22 -4.30 -4.42
C VAL A 258 20.73 -4.34 -4.18
N GLU A 259 21.26 -3.28 -3.57
CA GLU A 259 22.68 -3.20 -3.23
C GLU A 259 23.06 -4.31 -2.21
N PRO A 260 24.25 -4.94 -2.31
CA PRO A 260 24.66 -6.04 -1.42
C PRO A 260 24.62 -5.70 0.06
N SER A 261 24.82 -4.41 0.39
CA SER A 261 24.80 -3.92 1.77
C SER A 261 23.45 -4.10 2.48
N LEU A 262 22.34 -4.21 1.73
CA LEU A 262 21.02 -4.34 2.30
C LEU A 262 20.72 -5.78 2.78
N PRO A 263 20.94 -6.84 1.97
CA PRO A 263 20.92 -8.22 2.48
C PRO A 263 21.91 -8.47 3.62
N GLU A 264 23.11 -7.86 3.57
CA GLU A 264 24.11 -8.02 4.64
C GLU A 264 23.63 -7.45 5.99
N VAL A 265 23.05 -6.25 6.02
CA VAL A 265 22.53 -5.66 7.26
C VAL A 265 21.31 -6.40 7.80
N LEU A 266 20.50 -7.02 6.93
CA LEU A 266 19.40 -7.90 7.33
C LEU A 266 19.89 -9.21 7.95
N LEU A 267 20.98 -9.79 7.41
CA LEU A 267 21.61 -10.95 8.02
C LEU A 267 22.19 -10.63 9.40
N GLU A 268 22.89 -9.50 9.53
CA GLU A 268 23.38 -9.02 10.84
C GLU A 268 22.22 -8.83 11.83
N SER A 269 21.11 -8.23 11.38
CA SER A 269 19.89 -8.06 12.19
C SER A 269 19.35 -9.39 12.72
N LEU A 270 19.40 -10.44 11.90
CA LEU A 270 18.98 -11.79 12.27
C LEU A 270 19.95 -12.43 13.28
N GLU A 271 21.26 -12.31 13.05
CA GLU A 271 22.30 -12.83 13.95
C GLU A 271 22.26 -12.17 15.33
N LEU A 272 21.91 -10.89 15.39
CA LEU A 272 21.73 -10.14 16.63
C LEU A 272 20.38 -10.41 17.33
N GLY A 273 19.48 -11.17 16.70
CA GLY A 273 18.14 -11.46 17.23
C GLY A 273 17.22 -10.24 17.28
N PHE A 274 17.43 -9.29 16.37
CA PHE A 274 16.56 -8.12 16.17
C PHE A 274 15.48 -8.38 15.12
N LEU A 275 15.69 -9.39 14.29
CA LEU A 275 14.82 -9.87 13.23
C LEU A 275 14.49 -11.34 13.44
N ASP A 276 13.22 -11.70 13.34
CA ASP A 276 12.78 -13.09 13.26
C ASP A 276 12.26 -13.36 11.84
N LEU A 277 12.81 -14.39 11.18
CA LEU A 277 12.40 -14.81 9.84
C LEU A 277 11.78 -16.19 9.86
N SER A 278 10.80 -16.42 8.99
CA SER A 278 10.36 -17.78 8.66
C SER A 278 11.48 -18.55 7.95
N GLY A 279 11.38 -19.89 7.94
CA GLY A 279 12.34 -20.73 7.21
C GLY A 279 12.44 -20.39 5.72
N GLN A 280 11.33 -20.02 5.09
CA GLN A 280 11.32 -19.61 3.68
C GLN A 280 12.04 -18.27 3.47
N GLU A 281 11.81 -17.29 4.34
CA GLU A 281 12.47 -15.98 4.25
C GLU A 281 13.97 -16.08 4.54
N HIS A 282 14.37 -17.00 5.42
CA HIS A 282 15.78 -17.26 5.65
C HIS A 282 16.49 -17.77 4.37
N VAL A 283 15.83 -18.65 3.61
CA VAL A 283 16.32 -19.12 2.31
C VAL A 283 16.39 -17.96 1.31
N LEU A 284 15.34 -17.14 1.19
CA LEU A 284 15.34 -15.99 0.29
C LEU A 284 16.47 -15.00 0.59
N LEU A 285 16.76 -14.76 1.87
CA LEU A 285 17.86 -13.89 2.28
C LEU A 285 19.23 -14.48 1.89
N GLN A 286 19.42 -15.78 2.09
CA GLN A 286 20.64 -16.50 1.69
C GLN A 286 20.84 -16.45 0.17
N ASP A 287 19.79 -16.72 -0.61
CA ASP A 287 19.83 -16.71 -2.07
C ASP A 287 20.21 -15.33 -2.63
N MET A 288 19.68 -14.25 -2.04
CA MET A 288 20.05 -12.87 -2.40
C MET A 288 21.54 -12.59 -2.14
N LEU A 289 22.08 -13.06 -1.01
CA LEU A 289 23.49 -12.90 -0.65
C LEU A 289 24.42 -13.70 -1.57
N GLU A 290 24.05 -14.93 -1.92
CA GLU A 290 24.82 -15.76 -2.85
C GLU A 290 24.86 -15.15 -4.27
N SER A 291 23.72 -14.61 -4.70
CA SER A 291 23.58 -13.94 -6.00
C SER A 291 24.47 -12.69 -6.09
N THR A 292 24.47 -11.85 -5.05
CA THR A 292 25.32 -10.64 -5.02
C THR A 292 26.81 -10.96 -4.94
N ARG A 293 27.20 -11.99 -4.19
CA ARG A 293 28.61 -12.47 -4.12
C ARG A 293 29.10 -13.00 -5.48
N SER A 294 28.26 -13.75 -6.19
CA SER A 294 28.59 -14.31 -7.50
C SER A 294 28.76 -13.24 -8.59
N GLN A 295 27.97 -12.17 -8.51
CA GLN A 295 28.10 -11.00 -9.40
C GLN A 295 29.42 -10.24 -9.16
N HIS A 296 29.80 -10.01 -7.90
CA HIS A 296 31.07 -9.33 -7.57
C HIS A 296 32.31 -10.11 -8.05
N HIS A 297 32.30 -11.44 -7.99
CA HIS A 297 33.39 -12.26 -8.53
C HIS A 297 33.48 -12.22 -10.07
N THR A 298 32.38 -11.98 -10.77
CA THR A 298 32.35 -11.91 -12.24
C THR A 298 32.85 -10.55 -12.73
N THR A 299 32.45 -9.45 -12.07
CA THR A 299 32.89 -8.10 -12.42
C THR A 299 34.38 -7.88 -12.14
N GLN A 300 34.90 -8.37 -11.01
CA GLN A 300 36.35 -8.30 -10.70
C GLN A 300 37.23 -9.07 -11.70
N ARG A 301 36.71 -10.14 -12.32
CA ARG A 301 37.40 -10.89 -13.38
C ARG A 301 37.46 -10.15 -14.72
N THR A 302 36.55 -9.20 -14.95
CA THR A 302 36.46 -8.46 -16.22
C THR A 302 37.32 -7.20 -16.17
N GLU A 303 37.48 -6.58 -15.00
CA GLU A 303 38.36 -5.42 -14.80
C GLU A 303 39.86 -5.77 -14.67
N THR A 304 40.20 -7.05 -14.43
CA THR A 304 41.60 -7.51 -14.32
C THR A 304 42.21 -8.01 -15.63
N GLN A 305 41.50 -7.91 -16.77
CA GLN A 305 42.12 -8.09 -18.10
C GLN A 305 42.62 -6.73 -18.63
N PRO A 306 43.94 -6.49 -18.72
CA PRO A 306 44.44 -5.32 -19.42
C PRO A 306 44.07 -5.42 -20.91
N PRO A 307 43.78 -4.30 -21.59
CA PRO A 307 43.52 -4.32 -23.01
C PRO A 307 44.72 -4.91 -23.73
N ALA A 308 44.49 -5.92 -24.57
CA ALA A 308 45.51 -6.52 -25.40
C ALA A 308 46.13 -5.41 -26.28
N HIS A 309 47.35 -5.01 -25.95
CA HIS A 309 48.18 -4.16 -26.79
C HIS A 309 48.32 -4.82 -28.17
N LEU A 310 47.75 -4.19 -29.19
CA LEU A 310 48.09 -4.48 -30.58
C LEU A 310 49.55 -4.05 -30.81
N PRO A 311 50.41 -4.92 -31.36
CA PRO A 311 51.78 -4.53 -31.67
C PRO A 311 51.80 -3.62 -32.89
N ASN A 312 52.44 -2.47 -32.71
CA ASN A 312 52.84 -1.57 -33.79
C ASN A 312 53.67 -2.35 -34.83
N GLY A 313 53.12 -2.45 -36.05
CA GLY A 313 53.83 -2.95 -37.23
C GLY A 313 54.01 -1.84 -38.24
N GLU A 314 55.14 -1.12 -38.07
CA GLU A 314 56.01 -0.54 -39.09
C GLU A 314 55.41 0.02 -40.39
N ALA A 315 55.52 1.34 -40.53
CA ALA A 315 55.81 1.95 -41.82
C ALA A 315 57.27 1.62 -42.21
N ILE A 316 57.53 1.34 -43.50
CA ILE A 316 58.62 1.92 -44.31
C ILE A 316 58.55 1.40 -45.76
N ARG A 317 58.47 2.38 -46.68
CA ARG A 317 58.82 2.43 -48.12
C ARG A 317 57.94 1.75 -49.16
#